data_AF-A0A5E3WZT0-F1
#
_entry.id   AF-A0A5E3WZT0-F1
#
_cell.length_a   1.000
_cell.length_b   1.000
_cell.length_c   1.000
_cell.angle_alpha   90.00
_cell.angle_beta   90.00
_cell.angle_gamma   90.00
#
_symmetry.space_group_name_H-M   'P 1'
#
loop_
_entity.id
_entity.type
_entity.pdbx_description
1 polymer ?
#
loop_
_entity_poly.entity_id
_entity_poly.type
_entity_poly.pdbx_seq_one_letter_code
_entity_poly.pdbx_strand_id
1 'polypeptide(L)'
;MSICESDAGAELLNKAVLSALPGVSDLHTPPSAQTSASADAWNCPVNGCMQTVRPFDLTQQQRELVVTLSGDPDAMVIQDSRGRVRLRRRDPWMFLRYIDAIAWDHLSWHLHRAHITFYYPHPSKPYKECPGWWWSDVLLARDRSLQLEVTELEASAKQDRRQWIVTKAIDSAQRKVQRACARLTRWRYNALHARRELVSDMFSLDRGLVEVGRALLALVRQQESDPATAAYSEEIAHYRAVEMEWTEEQYIWF
;
A
#
# COMPACT_ATOMS: atom_id res chain seq x y z
N MET A 1 -4.32 -9.97 -8.96
CA MET A 1 -4.29 -9.54 -7.55
C MET A 1 -4.91 -8.16 -7.51
N SER A 2 -6.25 -8.09 -7.43
CA SER A 2 -7.00 -6.83 -7.32
C SER A 2 -7.02 -6.48 -5.83
N ILE A 3 -6.15 -5.57 -5.43
CA ILE A 3 -6.25 -4.93 -4.12
C ILE A 3 -7.15 -3.74 -4.38
N CYS A 4 -8.36 -3.74 -3.80
CA CYS A 4 -9.23 -2.57 -3.78
C CYS A 4 -8.49 -1.43 -3.05
N GLU A 5 -7.77 -0.60 -3.81
CA GLU A 5 -7.05 0.56 -3.29
C GLU A 5 -7.97 1.77 -3.04
N SER A 6 -9.28 1.66 -3.30
CA SER A 6 -10.24 2.68 -2.86
C SER A 6 -10.72 2.41 -1.45
N ASP A 7 -10.77 3.46 -0.64
CA ASP A 7 -11.31 3.44 0.71
C ASP A 7 -12.73 2.84 0.72
N ALA A 8 -13.57 3.20 -0.25
CA ALA A 8 -14.94 2.68 -0.37
C ALA A 8 -15.00 1.16 -0.67
N GLY A 9 -14.12 0.64 -1.54
CA GLY A 9 -14.06 -0.79 -1.85
C GLY A 9 -13.57 -1.61 -0.65
N ALA A 10 -12.58 -1.09 0.07
CA ALA A 10 -12.09 -1.67 1.31
C ALA A 10 -13.15 -1.63 2.43
N GLU A 11 -13.90 -0.52 2.55
CA GLU A 11 -15.01 -0.38 3.49
C GLU A 11 -16.12 -1.40 3.22
N LEU A 12 -16.53 -1.57 1.96
CA LEU A 12 -17.54 -2.56 1.58
C LEU A 12 -17.09 -3.98 1.96
N LEU A 13 -15.85 -4.34 1.62
CA LEU A 13 -15.27 -5.64 1.96
C LEU A 13 -15.22 -5.84 3.48
N ASN A 14 -14.73 -4.86 4.24
CA ASN A 14 -14.65 -4.93 5.69
C ASN A 14 -16.04 -5.03 6.34
N LYS A 15 -17.04 -4.31 5.82
CA LYS A 15 -18.43 -4.43 6.27
C LYS A 15 -18.97 -5.84 6.04
N ALA A 16 -18.70 -6.43 4.88
CA ALA A 16 -19.12 -7.79 4.57
C ALA A 16 -18.43 -8.83 5.47
N VAL A 17 -17.14 -8.65 5.75
CA VAL A 17 -16.38 -9.47 6.72
C VAL A 17 -17.00 -9.41 8.12
N LEU A 18 -17.23 -8.19 8.64
CA LEU A 18 -17.82 -8.00 9.97
C LEU A 18 -19.24 -8.57 10.06
N SER A 19 -20.01 -8.47 8.97
CA SER A 19 -21.34 -9.07 8.87
C SER A 19 -21.30 -10.60 8.83
N ALA A 20 -20.29 -11.19 8.19
CA ALA A 20 -20.11 -12.64 8.09
C ALA A 20 -19.56 -13.25 9.40
N LEU A 21 -18.81 -12.46 10.17
CA LEU A 21 -18.14 -12.89 11.40
C LEU A 21 -18.55 -12.03 12.61
N PRO A 22 -19.84 -12.01 12.98
CA PRO A 22 -20.28 -11.28 14.16
C PRO A 22 -19.57 -11.82 15.40
N GLY A 23 -18.94 -10.94 16.18
CA GLY A 23 -18.20 -11.30 17.40
C GLY A 23 -16.68 -11.38 17.24
N VAL A 24 -16.15 -11.36 16.01
CA VAL A 24 -14.71 -11.20 15.77
C VAL A 24 -14.36 -9.71 15.78
N SER A 25 -13.61 -9.26 16.79
CA SER A 25 -13.17 -7.86 16.89
C SER A 25 -11.97 -7.56 15.99
N ASP A 26 -11.07 -8.53 15.85
CA ASP A 26 -9.86 -8.43 15.03
C ASP A 26 -9.51 -9.80 14.44
N LEU A 27 -9.46 -9.89 13.11
CA LEU A 27 -9.09 -11.10 12.39
C LEU A 27 -7.59 -11.34 12.31
N HIS A 28 -6.78 -10.32 12.59
CA HIS A 28 -5.33 -10.45 12.63
C HIS A 28 -4.85 -11.08 13.94
N THR A 29 -5.65 -10.99 15.01
CA THR A 29 -5.38 -11.68 16.25
C THR A 29 -5.49 -13.20 16.07
N PRO A 30 -4.45 -13.98 16.40
CA PRO A 30 -4.50 -15.43 16.32
C PRO A 30 -5.64 -16.00 17.18
N PRO A 31 -6.45 -16.95 16.67
CA PRO A 31 -7.51 -17.60 17.44
C PRO A 31 -7.05 -18.18 18.79
N SER A 32 -5.83 -18.69 18.85
CA SER A 32 -5.19 -19.22 20.04
C SER A 32 -4.98 -18.17 21.13
N ALA A 33 -4.86 -16.88 20.78
CA ALA A 33 -4.82 -15.80 21.77
C ALA A 33 -6.16 -15.63 22.50
N GLN A 34 -7.26 -16.10 21.91
CA GLN A 34 -8.61 -16.09 22.50
C GLN A 34 -8.89 -17.35 23.35
N THR A 35 -8.00 -18.34 23.31
CA THR A 35 -8.07 -19.47 24.26
C THR A 35 -7.60 -18.96 25.62
N SER A 36 -8.51 -18.94 26.61
CA SER A 36 -8.11 -18.59 27.97
C SER A 36 -7.14 -19.65 28.51
N ALA A 37 -6.26 -19.28 29.44
CA ALA A 37 -5.25 -20.18 30.02
C ALA A 37 -5.82 -21.49 30.64
N SER A 38 -7.14 -21.56 30.85
CA SER A 38 -7.86 -22.73 31.35
C SER A 38 -8.81 -23.39 30.34
N ALA A 39 -9.08 -22.77 29.18
CA ALA A 39 -9.94 -23.34 28.16
C ALA A 39 -9.11 -24.18 27.19
N ASP A 40 -9.21 -25.51 27.31
CA ASP A 40 -8.69 -26.50 26.37
C ASP A 40 -9.39 -26.47 24.99
N ALA A 41 -10.06 -25.37 24.65
CA ALA A 41 -10.91 -25.27 23.48
C ALA A 41 -11.01 -23.83 22.97
N TRP A 42 -10.93 -23.67 21.65
CA TRP A 42 -11.38 -22.47 20.96
C TRP A 42 -12.82 -22.68 20.48
N ASN A 43 -13.69 -21.70 20.68
CA ASN A 43 -15.07 -21.73 20.19
C ASN A 43 -15.23 -20.70 19.08
N CYS A 44 -15.99 -21.05 18.04
CA CYS A 44 -16.31 -20.09 17.00
C CYS A 44 -17.08 -18.90 17.60
N PRO A 45 -16.64 -17.66 17.35
CA PRO A 45 -17.30 -16.46 17.89
C PRO A 45 -18.59 -16.10 17.16
N VAL A 46 -18.87 -16.72 16.00
CA VAL A 46 -20.06 -16.44 15.18
C VAL A 46 -21.32 -16.94 15.89
N ASN A 47 -22.27 -16.03 16.13
CA ASN A 47 -23.54 -16.34 16.77
C ASN A 47 -24.27 -17.51 16.09
N GLY A 48 -24.61 -18.53 16.88
CA GLY A 48 -25.28 -19.75 16.40
C GLY A 48 -24.35 -20.80 15.79
N CYS A 49 -23.06 -20.51 15.62
CA CYS A 49 -22.07 -21.51 15.25
C CYS A 49 -21.58 -22.25 16.50
N MET A 50 -21.80 -23.56 16.53
CA MET A 50 -21.40 -24.43 17.66
C MET A 50 -20.05 -25.12 17.43
N GLN A 51 -19.26 -24.64 16.46
CA GLN A 51 -17.97 -25.26 16.16
C GLN A 51 -16.98 -24.98 17.29
N THR A 52 -16.37 -26.04 17.79
CA THR A 52 -15.31 -25.98 18.79
C THR A 52 -14.07 -26.69 18.26
N VAL A 53 -12.90 -26.11 18.50
CA VAL A 53 -11.59 -26.74 18.28
C VAL A 53 -11.07 -27.19 19.63
N ARG A 54 -11.04 -28.51 19.85
CA ARG A 54 -10.48 -29.13 21.05
C ARG A 54 -9.16 -29.79 20.67
N PRO A 55 -7.99 -29.20 20.99
CA PRO A 55 -6.71 -29.73 20.56
C PRO A 55 -6.41 -31.16 21.06
N PHE A 56 -7.16 -31.64 22.07
CA PHE A 56 -7.02 -32.97 22.67
C PHE A 56 -8.11 -33.97 22.26
N ASP A 57 -9.04 -33.53 21.41
CA ASP A 57 -10.20 -34.31 20.95
C ASP A 57 -10.64 -33.80 19.58
N LEU A 58 -9.79 -34.01 18.56
CA LEU A 58 -10.00 -33.53 17.20
C LEU A 58 -11.09 -34.35 16.50
N THR A 59 -11.97 -33.66 15.76
CA THR A 59 -12.91 -34.33 14.85
C THR A 59 -12.18 -34.91 13.64
N GLN A 60 -12.84 -35.79 12.89
CA GLN A 60 -12.28 -36.35 11.65
C GLN A 60 -11.89 -35.25 10.64
N GLN A 61 -12.75 -34.25 10.44
CA GLN A 61 -12.46 -33.13 9.53
C GLN A 61 -11.24 -32.32 9.99
N GLN A 62 -11.13 -32.05 11.29
CA GLN A 62 -9.97 -31.33 11.86
C GLN A 62 -8.69 -32.15 11.70
N ARG A 63 -8.76 -33.47 11.89
CA ARG A 63 -7.64 -34.38 11.63
C ARG A 63 -7.21 -34.30 10.16
N GLU A 64 -8.13 -34.44 9.22
CA GLU A 64 -7.84 -34.40 7.78
C GLU A 64 -7.16 -33.10 7.37
N LEU A 65 -7.63 -31.96 7.89
CA LEU A 65 -6.98 -30.67 7.70
C LEU A 65 -5.55 -30.65 8.24
N VAL A 66 -5.34 -31.11 9.47
CA VAL A 66 -3.99 -31.16 10.07
C VAL A 66 -3.05 -32.03 9.25
N VAL A 67 -3.50 -33.20 8.80
CA VAL A 67 -2.70 -34.10 7.95
C VAL A 67 -2.37 -33.45 6.60
N THR A 68 -3.34 -32.74 6.01
CA THR A 68 -3.14 -32.03 4.74
C THR A 68 -2.10 -30.92 4.89
N LEU A 69 -2.17 -30.14 5.97
CA LEU A 69 -1.24 -29.04 6.23
C LEU A 69 0.15 -29.53 6.68
N SER A 70 0.23 -30.64 7.41
CA SER A 70 1.53 -31.19 7.84
C SER A 70 2.26 -31.92 6.71
N GLY A 71 1.53 -32.44 5.72
CA GLY A 71 2.06 -33.33 4.68
C GLY A 71 2.44 -34.73 5.18
N ASP A 72 2.23 -35.01 6.47
CA ASP A 72 2.56 -36.27 7.14
C ASP A 72 1.52 -36.56 8.24
N PRO A 73 0.80 -37.70 8.18
CA PRO A 73 -0.22 -38.05 9.16
C PRO A 73 0.30 -38.15 10.60
N ASP A 74 1.59 -38.46 10.78
CA ASP A 74 2.18 -38.69 12.10
C ASP A 74 3.01 -37.50 12.60
N ALA A 75 3.10 -36.40 11.84
CA ALA A 75 3.91 -35.24 12.24
C ALA A 75 3.27 -34.45 13.39
N MET A 76 1.96 -34.18 13.31
CA MET A 76 1.25 -33.32 14.28
C MET A 76 0.06 -33.96 14.95
N VAL A 77 -0.34 -35.16 14.53
CA VAL A 77 -1.44 -35.90 15.12
C VAL A 77 -0.89 -37.07 15.95
N ILE A 78 -1.50 -37.34 17.11
CA ILE A 78 -1.22 -38.52 17.94
C ILE A 78 -2.57 -39.12 18.37
N GLN A 79 -2.67 -40.44 18.36
CA GLN A 79 -3.80 -41.15 18.95
C GLN A 79 -3.44 -41.61 20.37
N ASP A 80 -4.31 -41.34 21.34
CA ASP A 80 -4.13 -41.83 22.72
C ASP A 80 -4.58 -43.30 22.87
N SER A 81 -4.29 -43.91 24.04
CA SER A 81 -4.68 -45.30 24.33
C SER A 81 -6.20 -45.52 24.39
N ARG A 82 -7.00 -44.45 24.41
CA ARG A 82 -8.46 -44.47 24.36
C ARG A 82 -8.98 -44.25 22.94
N GLY A 83 -8.10 -44.20 21.94
CA GLY A 83 -8.44 -43.99 20.54
C GLY A 83 -8.72 -42.54 20.16
N ARG A 84 -8.56 -41.57 21.07
CA ARG A 84 -8.81 -40.14 20.79
C ARG A 84 -7.66 -39.53 20.04
N VAL A 85 -8.00 -38.70 19.06
CA VAL A 85 -7.04 -38.04 18.19
C VAL A 85 -6.73 -36.65 18.74
N ARG A 86 -5.46 -36.33 18.95
CA ARG A 86 -5.01 -35.05 19.52
C ARG A 86 -3.82 -34.46 18.78
N LEU A 87 -3.65 -33.15 18.91
CA LEU A 87 -2.45 -32.44 18.46
C LEU A 87 -1.24 -32.78 19.34
N ARG A 88 -0.08 -32.92 18.71
CA ARG A 88 1.21 -33.15 19.36
C ARG A 88 1.66 -31.89 20.12
N ARG A 89 2.02 -32.03 21.39
CA ARG A 89 2.47 -30.93 22.28
C ARG A 89 4.00 -30.73 22.35
N ARG A 90 4.79 -31.44 21.54
CA ARG A 90 6.26 -31.42 21.66
C ARG A 90 6.86 -30.03 21.40
N ASP A 91 6.27 -29.30 20.45
CA ASP A 91 6.60 -27.91 20.16
C ASP A 91 5.35 -27.04 20.47
N PRO A 92 5.37 -26.24 21.55
CA PRO A 92 4.25 -25.39 21.93
C PRO A 92 3.85 -24.38 20.86
N TRP A 93 4.81 -23.84 20.10
CA TRP A 93 4.53 -22.83 19.07
C TRP A 93 3.85 -23.46 17.87
N MET A 94 4.38 -24.60 17.42
CA MET A 94 3.74 -25.36 16.35
C MET A 94 2.34 -25.82 16.77
N PHE A 95 2.18 -26.28 18.01
CA PHE A 95 0.88 -26.64 18.57
C PHE A 95 -0.14 -25.48 18.48
N LEU A 96 0.21 -24.27 18.93
CA LEU A 96 -0.67 -23.10 18.80
C LEU A 96 -1.00 -22.75 17.34
N ARG A 97 -0.02 -22.83 16.43
CA ARG A 97 -0.24 -22.56 15.00
C ARG A 97 -1.22 -23.51 14.34
N TYR A 98 -1.24 -24.78 14.73
CA TYR A 98 -2.23 -25.73 14.22
C TYR A 98 -3.62 -25.48 14.81
N ILE A 99 -3.73 -24.99 16.06
CA ILE A 99 -5.01 -24.52 16.59
C ILE A 99 -5.52 -23.35 15.75
N ASP A 100 -4.65 -22.37 15.50
CA ASP A 100 -4.95 -21.19 14.69
C ASP A 100 -5.38 -21.57 13.28
N ALA A 101 -4.64 -22.47 12.61
CA ALA A 101 -4.97 -22.94 11.27
C ALA A 101 -6.34 -23.64 11.21
N ILE A 102 -6.67 -24.49 12.19
CA ILE A 102 -7.99 -25.14 12.25
C ILE A 102 -9.11 -24.11 12.45
N ALA A 103 -8.90 -23.16 13.37
CA ALA A 103 -9.88 -22.11 13.65
C ALA A 103 -10.07 -21.19 12.44
N TRP A 104 -8.98 -20.76 11.79
CA TRP A 104 -9.02 -19.95 10.59
C TRP A 104 -9.62 -20.67 9.38
N ASP A 105 -9.36 -21.96 9.21
CA ASP A 105 -10.04 -22.77 8.19
C ASP A 105 -11.55 -22.73 8.39
N HIS A 106 -12.00 -22.88 9.63
CA HIS A 106 -13.42 -22.76 9.94
C HIS A 106 -13.98 -21.35 9.71
N LEU A 107 -13.25 -20.29 10.07
CA LEU A 107 -13.65 -18.91 9.76
C LEU A 107 -13.70 -18.65 8.24
N SER A 108 -12.81 -19.28 7.47
CA SER A 108 -12.80 -19.20 6.01
C SER A 108 -14.11 -19.70 5.41
N TRP A 109 -14.74 -20.70 6.01
CA TRP A 109 -16.04 -21.21 5.58
C TRP A 109 -17.17 -20.18 5.75
N HIS A 110 -17.19 -19.44 6.86
CA HIS A 110 -18.16 -18.35 7.05
C HIS A 110 -17.95 -17.23 6.03
N LEU A 111 -16.69 -16.84 5.81
CA LEU A 111 -16.32 -15.81 4.82
C LEU A 111 -16.64 -16.24 3.39
N HIS A 112 -16.45 -17.52 3.07
CA HIS A 112 -16.80 -18.08 1.77
C HIS A 112 -18.28 -17.91 1.46
N ARG A 113 -19.17 -18.09 2.46
CA ARG A 113 -20.62 -17.86 2.28
C ARG A 113 -20.97 -16.40 2.00
N ALA A 114 -20.09 -15.47 2.36
CA ALA A 114 -20.20 -14.05 2.06
C ALA A 114 -19.40 -13.65 0.80
N HIS A 115 -19.05 -14.60 -0.07
CA HIS A 115 -18.29 -14.39 -1.31
C HIS A 115 -16.85 -13.90 -1.08
N ILE A 116 -16.28 -14.13 0.10
CA ILE A 116 -14.94 -13.67 0.48
C ILE A 116 -13.98 -14.87 0.50
N THR A 117 -12.83 -14.71 -0.15
CA THR A 117 -11.70 -15.63 -0.03
C THR A 117 -10.84 -15.20 1.15
N PHE A 118 -10.52 -16.14 2.03
CA PHE A 118 -9.69 -15.88 3.21
C PHE A 118 -8.37 -16.62 3.09
N TYR A 119 -7.28 -15.89 3.25
CA TYR A 119 -5.93 -16.38 3.39
C TYR A 119 -5.50 -16.33 4.84
N TYR A 120 -4.85 -17.40 5.30
CA TYR A 120 -4.22 -17.44 6.62
C TYR A 120 -2.83 -18.08 6.53
N PRO A 121 -1.90 -17.72 7.44
CA PRO A 121 -0.54 -18.24 7.43
C PRO A 121 -0.50 -19.76 7.62
N HIS A 122 0.32 -20.43 6.82
CA HIS A 122 0.52 -21.87 6.94
C HIS A 122 1.21 -22.24 8.27
N PRO A 123 0.72 -23.25 9.03
CA PRO A 123 1.19 -23.50 10.40
C PRO A 123 2.65 -23.97 10.50
N SER A 124 3.22 -24.51 9.41
CA SER A 124 4.65 -24.88 9.36
C SER A 124 5.59 -23.67 9.27
N LYS A 125 5.09 -22.49 8.91
CA LYS A 125 5.87 -21.26 8.79
C LYS A 125 5.69 -20.40 10.05
N PRO A 126 6.71 -19.61 10.45
CA PRO A 126 6.51 -18.59 11.48
C PRO A 126 5.52 -17.53 11.01
N TYR A 127 4.80 -16.90 11.95
CA TYR A 127 3.91 -15.75 11.72
C TYR A 127 4.69 -14.52 11.25
N LYS A 128 5.15 -14.55 10.01
CA LYS A 128 5.71 -13.37 9.32
C LYS A 128 4.64 -12.65 8.51
N GLU A 129 3.55 -13.34 8.18
CA GLU A 129 2.47 -12.86 7.34
C GLU A 129 1.21 -12.75 8.20
N CYS A 130 0.41 -11.71 7.95
CA CYS A 130 -0.91 -11.57 8.55
C CYS A 130 -1.95 -12.29 7.68
N PRO A 131 -3.07 -12.76 8.28
CA PRO A 131 -4.20 -13.21 7.48
C PRO A 131 -4.72 -12.06 6.61
N GLY A 132 -5.27 -12.41 5.45
CA GLY A 132 -5.78 -11.46 4.46
C GLY A 132 -7.06 -11.97 3.81
N TRP A 133 -7.83 -11.08 3.21
CA TRP A 133 -9.10 -11.43 2.56
C TRP A 133 -9.36 -10.53 1.36
N TRP A 134 -10.07 -11.08 0.39
CA TRP A 134 -10.49 -10.38 -0.82
C TRP A 134 -11.75 -11.04 -1.39
N TRP A 135 -12.43 -10.34 -2.29
CA TRP A 135 -13.58 -10.92 -2.98
C TRP A 135 -13.21 -12.14 -3.82
N SER A 136 -14.02 -13.18 -3.77
CA SER A 136 -13.85 -14.34 -4.64
C SER A 136 -14.54 -14.10 -5.98
N ASP A 137 -13.79 -13.90 -7.05
CA ASP A 137 -14.35 -13.66 -8.40
C ASP A 137 -15.34 -14.77 -8.82
N VAL A 138 -15.03 -16.02 -8.46
CA VAL A 138 -15.87 -17.19 -8.77
C VAL A 138 -17.21 -17.15 -8.03
N LEU A 139 -17.21 -16.66 -6.79
CA LEU A 139 -18.43 -16.55 -5.99
C LEU A 139 -19.21 -15.29 -6.36
N LEU A 140 -18.53 -14.15 -6.55
CA LEU A 140 -19.13 -12.91 -7.02
C LEU A 140 -19.89 -13.10 -8.32
N ALA A 141 -19.37 -13.89 -9.25
CA ALA A 141 -20.07 -14.20 -10.52
C ALA A 141 -21.46 -14.84 -10.32
N ARG A 142 -21.74 -15.40 -9.13
CA ARG A 142 -23.05 -15.99 -8.78
C ARG A 142 -24.01 -14.96 -8.15
N ASP A 143 -23.48 -13.88 -7.59
CA ASP A 143 -24.25 -12.75 -7.03
C ASP A 143 -24.05 -11.52 -7.90
N ARG A 144 -24.90 -11.40 -8.93
CA ARG A 144 -24.82 -10.33 -9.92
C ARG A 144 -24.97 -8.94 -9.31
N SER A 145 -25.74 -8.79 -8.23
CA SER A 145 -25.95 -7.49 -7.58
C SER A 145 -24.66 -7.01 -6.91
N LEU A 146 -24.07 -7.88 -6.09
CA LEU A 146 -22.80 -7.57 -5.41
C LEU A 146 -21.65 -7.41 -6.42
N GLN A 147 -21.64 -8.21 -7.48
CA GLN A 147 -20.64 -8.09 -8.54
C GLN A 147 -20.66 -6.72 -9.23
N LEU A 148 -21.86 -6.20 -9.53
CA LEU A 148 -22.00 -4.88 -10.15
C LEU A 148 -21.49 -3.78 -9.21
N GLU A 149 -21.88 -3.81 -7.94
CA GLU A 149 -21.44 -2.85 -6.92
C GLU A 149 -19.90 -2.85 -6.78
N VAL A 150 -19.28 -4.03 -6.64
CA VAL A 150 -17.82 -4.14 -6.56
C VAL A 150 -17.15 -3.63 -7.84
N THR A 151 -17.71 -3.93 -9.02
CA THR A 151 -17.15 -3.49 -10.30
C THR A 151 -17.23 -1.97 -10.47
N GLU A 152 -18.34 -1.34 -10.07
CA GLU A 152 -18.52 0.11 -10.09
C GLU A 152 -17.54 0.80 -9.14
N LEU A 153 -17.34 0.25 -7.94
CA LEU A 153 -16.35 0.76 -6.98
C LEU A 153 -14.93 0.62 -7.50
N GLU A 154 -14.57 -0.51 -8.12
CA GLU A 154 -13.25 -0.68 -8.74
C GLU A 154 -13.03 0.25 -9.94
N ALA A 155 -14.06 0.47 -10.76
CA ALA A 155 -14.00 1.38 -11.91
C ALA A 155 -13.77 2.82 -11.44
N SER A 156 -14.53 3.25 -10.43
CA SER A 156 -14.40 4.58 -9.80
C SER A 156 -13.02 4.75 -9.18
N ALA A 157 -12.54 3.75 -8.42
CA ALA A 157 -11.19 3.74 -7.85
C ALA A 157 -10.09 3.89 -8.91
N LYS A 158 -10.22 3.18 -10.04
CA LYS A 158 -9.25 3.26 -11.15
C LYS A 158 -9.27 4.65 -11.79
N GLN A 159 -10.44 5.27 -11.92
CA GLN A 159 -10.58 6.63 -12.44
C GLN A 159 -9.98 7.65 -11.47
N ASP A 160 -10.32 7.58 -10.18
CA ASP A 160 -9.77 8.45 -9.13
C ASP A 160 -8.26 8.36 -9.06
N ARG A 161 -7.70 7.14 -9.15
CA ARG A 161 -6.25 6.92 -9.18
C ARG A 161 -5.59 7.58 -10.40
N ARG A 162 -6.21 7.48 -11.58
CA ARG A 162 -5.70 8.15 -12.79
C ARG A 162 -5.74 9.67 -12.62
N GLN A 163 -6.85 10.22 -12.16
CA GLN A 163 -7.00 11.65 -11.91
C GLN A 163 -5.98 12.15 -10.87
N TRP A 164 -5.74 11.37 -9.83
CA TRP A 164 -4.72 11.67 -8.83
C TRP A 164 -3.31 11.70 -9.44
N ILE A 165 -2.95 10.73 -10.31
CA ILE A 165 -1.66 10.72 -11.01
C ILE A 165 -1.50 11.98 -11.87
N VAL A 166 -2.51 12.32 -12.68
CA VAL A 166 -2.51 13.52 -13.53
C VAL A 166 -2.31 14.78 -12.69
N THR A 167 -3.10 14.94 -11.63
CA THR A 167 -3.00 16.09 -10.70
C THR A 167 -1.60 16.18 -10.10
N LYS A 168 -1.03 15.06 -9.66
CA LYS A 168 0.33 15.02 -9.09
C LYS A 168 1.41 15.35 -10.11
N ALA A 169 1.24 14.96 -11.37
CA ALA A 169 2.15 15.31 -12.45
C ALA A 169 2.16 16.83 -12.70
N ILE A 170 0.97 17.44 -12.82
CA ILE A 170 0.79 18.89 -12.98
C ILE A 170 1.40 19.65 -11.79
N ASP A 171 1.03 19.30 -10.55
CA ASP A 171 1.57 19.92 -9.33
C ASP A 171 3.11 19.81 -9.25
N SER A 172 3.67 18.70 -9.72
CA SER A 172 5.11 18.49 -9.76
C SER A 172 5.77 19.40 -10.80
N ALA A 173 5.22 19.46 -12.01
CA ALA A 173 5.70 20.32 -13.09
C ALA A 173 5.68 21.81 -12.69
N GLN A 174 4.55 22.28 -12.17
CA GLN A 174 4.39 23.67 -11.70
C GLN A 174 5.42 24.04 -10.63
N ARG A 175 5.62 23.18 -9.62
CA ARG A 175 6.63 23.41 -8.58
C ARG A 175 8.04 23.51 -9.16
N LYS A 176 8.37 22.73 -10.18
CA LYS A 176 9.69 22.78 -10.84
C LYS A 176 9.85 24.05 -11.68
N VAL A 177 8.82 24.46 -12.44
CA VAL A 177 8.80 25.76 -13.15
C VAL A 177 9.02 26.90 -12.17
N GLN A 178 8.28 26.94 -11.05
CA GLN A 178 8.42 27.97 -10.02
C GLN A 178 9.85 28.03 -9.45
N ARG A 179 10.46 26.88 -9.15
CA ARG A 179 11.85 26.79 -8.67
C ARG A 179 12.84 27.31 -9.72
N ALA A 180 12.70 26.91 -10.98
CA ALA A 180 13.58 27.37 -12.06
C ALA A 180 13.44 28.89 -12.29
N CYS A 181 12.22 29.43 -12.27
CA CYS A 181 11.97 30.88 -12.30
C CYS A 181 12.63 31.61 -11.12
N ALA A 182 12.56 31.06 -9.90
CA ALA A 182 13.20 31.65 -8.74
C ALA A 182 14.73 31.66 -8.87
N ARG A 183 15.33 30.57 -9.37
CA ARG A 183 16.78 30.48 -9.66
C ARG A 183 17.21 31.49 -10.71
N LEU A 184 16.47 31.60 -11.81
CA LEU A 184 16.74 32.57 -12.87
C LEU A 184 16.64 34.02 -12.35
N THR A 185 15.64 34.30 -11.52
CA THR A 185 15.46 35.62 -10.90
C THR A 185 16.61 35.96 -9.97
N ARG A 186 17.02 35.01 -9.11
CA ARG A 186 18.18 35.16 -8.23
C ARG A 186 19.47 35.37 -9.03
N TRP A 187 19.67 34.62 -10.11
CA TRP A 187 20.82 34.79 -10.99
C TRP A 187 20.86 36.19 -11.61
N ARG A 188 19.73 36.68 -12.15
CA ARG A 188 19.61 38.04 -12.70
C ARG A 188 19.91 39.12 -11.66
N TYR A 189 19.40 38.94 -10.44
CA TYR A 189 19.68 39.85 -9.33
C TYR A 189 21.16 39.89 -8.99
N ASN A 190 21.79 38.72 -8.81
CA ASN A 190 23.22 38.61 -8.52
C ASN A 190 24.07 39.21 -9.66
N ALA A 191 23.68 38.98 -10.92
CA ALA A 191 24.38 39.54 -12.07
C ALA A 191 24.33 41.07 -12.09
N LEU A 192 23.18 41.68 -11.77
CA LEU A 192 23.06 43.13 -11.62
C LEU A 192 23.88 43.67 -10.45
N HIS A 193 23.90 42.95 -9.33
CA HIS A 193 24.68 43.34 -8.17
C HIS A 193 26.18 43.32 -8.47
N ALA A 194 26.68 42.26 -9.09
CA ALA A 194 28.08 42.12 -9.49
C ALA A 194 28.51 43.22 -10.49
N ARG A 195 27.62 43.62 -11.40
CA ARG A 195 27.89 44.76 -12.31
C ARG A 195 28.06 46.07 -11.55
N ARG A 196 27.21 46.32 -10.55
CA ARG A 196 27.30 47.54 -9.71
C ARG A 196 28.56 47.54 -8.86
N GLU A 197 28.89 46.41 -8.26
CA GLU A 197 30.12 46.24 -7.46
C GLU A 197 31.36 46.47 -8.33
N LEU A 198 31.46 45.83 -9.50
CA LEU A 198 32.57 46.03 -10.43
C LEU A 198 32.75 47.50 -10.79
N VAL A 199 31.68 48.21 -11.14
CA VAL A 199 31.74 49.63 -11.47
C VAL A 199 32.21 50.46 -10.26
N SER A 200 31.67 50.20 -9.08
CA SER A 200 32.06 50.87 -7.83
C SER A 200 33.53 50.64 -7.50
N ASP A 201 34.00 49.40 -7.56
CA ASP A 201 35.37 49.00 -7.24
C ASP A 201 36.38 49.57 -8.23
N MET A 202 36.05 49.61 -9.52
CA MET A 202 36.96 50.20 -10.50
C MET A 202 37.07 51.71 -10.34
N PHE A 203 35.96 52.41 -10.05
CA PHE A 203 36.02 53.85 -9.80
C PHE A 203 36.74 54.19 -8.49
N SER A 204 36.63 53.36 -7.44
CA SER A 204 37.39 53.58 -6.19
C SER A 204 38.91 53.36 -6.35
N LEU A 205 39.32 52.68 -7.42
CA LEU A 205 40.71 52.48 -7.84
C LEU A 205 41.17 53.50 -8.90
N ASP A 206 40.48 54.64 -9.02
CA ASP A 206 40.76 55.74 -9.97
C ASP A 206 40.82 55.31 -11.44
N ARG A 207 40.07 54.26 -11.82
CA ARG A 207 40.02 53.80 -13.22
C ARG A 207 39.22 54.76 -14.09
N GLY A 208 39.72 54.98 -15.31
CA GLY A 208 39.04 55.83 -16.29
C GLY A 208 37.76 55.19 -16.83
N LEU A 209 36.81 56.04 -17.26
CA LEU A 209 35.50 55.62 -17.79
C LEU A 209 35.58 54.54 -18.88
N VAL A 210 36.57 54.64 -19.78
CA VAL A 210 36.76 53.69 -20.89
C VAL A 210 37.14 52.30 -20.38
N GLU A 211 37.98 52.21 -19.34
CA GLU A 211 38.39 50.95 -18.74
C GLU A 211 37.22 50.27 -18.02
N VAL A 212 36.44 51.04 -17.26
CA VAL A 212 35.21 50.58 -16.60
C VAL A 212 34.21 50.05 -17.63
N GLY A 213 34.00 50.78 -18.73
CA GLY A 213 33.10 50.37 -19.80
C GLY A 213 33.51 49.04 -20.46
N ARG A 214 34.81 48.85 -20.71
CA ARG A 214 35.34 47.59 -21.26
C ARG A 214 35.18 46.42 -20.29
N ALA A 215 35.49 46.61 -19.02
CA ALA A 215 35.36 45.58 -18.00
C ALA A 215 33.89 45.19 -17.78
N LEU A 216 32.99 46.17 -17.74
CA LEU A 216 31.55 45.93 -17.64
C LEU A 216 31.03 45.13 -18.83
N LEU A 217 31.42 45.48 -20.07
CA LEU A 217 31.05 44.73 -21.27
C LEU A 217 31.60 43.30 -21.26
N ALA A 218 32.84 43.10 -20.77
CA ALA A 218 33.42 41.78 -20.62
C ALA A 218 32.63 40.93 -19.61
N LEU A 219 32.27 41.49 -18.45
CA LEU A 219 31.45 40.82 -17.45
C LEU A 219 30.05 40.48 -17.97
N VAL A 220 29.41 41.39 -18.70
CA VAL A 220 28.09 41.14 -19.32
C VAL A 220 28.18 39.98 -20.31
N ARG A 221 29.19 39.96 -21.20
CA ARG A 221 29.40 38.86 -22.15
C ARG A 221 29.64 37.53 -21.44
N GLN A 222 30.44 37.53 -20.36
CA GLN A 222 30.67 36.34 -19.55
C GLN A 222 29.37 35.81 -18.95
N GLN A 223 28.53 36.69 -18.38
CA GLN A 223 27.23 36.33 -17.83
C GLN A 223 26.24 35.85 -18.90
N GLU A 224 26.24 36.46 -20.09
CA GLU A 224 25.43 36.00 -21.22
C GLU A 224 25.84 34.60 -21.70
N SER A 225 27.13 34.27 -21.61
CA SER A 225 27.65 32.93 -21.93
C SER A 225 27.52 31.91 -20.78
N ASP A 226 26.91 32.27 -19.65
CA ASP A 226 26.76 31.36 -18.51
C ASP A 226 25.77 30.23 -18.85
N PRO A 227 26.22 28.95 -18.87
CA PRO A 227 25.37 27.82 -19.22
C PRO A 227 24.19 27.64 -18.25
N ALA A 228 24.27 28.16 -17.02
CA ALA A 228 23.18 28.07 -16.06
C ALA A 228 21.91 28.79 -16.54
N THR A 229 22.05 29.91 -17.28
CA THR A 229 20.90 30.67 -17.80
C THR A 229 20.14 29.88 -18.87
N ALA A 230 20.88 29.22 -19.77
CA ALA A 230 20.31 28.34 -20.78
C ALA A 230 19.62 27.13 -20.12
N ALA A 231 20.32 26.48 -19.17
CA ALA A 231 19.79 25.32 -18.45
C ALA A 231 18.47 25.62 -17.71
N TYR A 232 18.36 26.75 -17.01
CA TYR A 232 17.10 27.12 -16.34
C TYR A 232 15.97 27.44 -17.32
N SER A 233 16.29 28.06 -18.45
CA SER A 233 15.30 28.39 -19.48
C SER A 233 14.78 27.12 -20.17
N GLU A 234 15.66 26.17 -20.45
CA GLU A 234 15.32 24.82 -20.93
C GLU A 234 14.49 24.04 -19.91
N GLU A 235 14.86 24.09 -18.62
CA GLU A 235 14.10 23.45 -17.54
C GLU A 235 12.67 24.00 -17.46
N ILE A 236 12.50 25.33 -17.57
CA ILE A 236 11.17 25.96 -17.62
C ILE A 236 10.38 25.51 -18.85
N ALA A 237 10.98 25.54 -20.03
CA ALA A 237 10.32 25.14 -21.27
C ALA A 237 9.89 23.67 -21.23
N HIS A 238 10.76 22.79 -20.74
CA HIS A 238 10.48 21.37 -20.57
C HIS A 238 9.29 21.15 -19.63
N TYR A 239 9.31 21.70 -18.42
CA TYR A 239 8.22 21.44 -17.47
C TYR A 239 6.91 22.15 -17.83
N ARG A 240 6.93 23.22 -18.63
CA ARG A 240 5.71 23.78 -19.24
C ARG A 240 5.13 22.86 -20.31
N ALA A 241 5.96 22.22 -21.13
CA ALA A 241 5.50 21.24 -22.09
C ALA A 241 4.86 20.03 -21.38
N VAL A 242 5.49 19.55 -20.31
CA VAL A 242 4.92 18.50 -19.44
C VAL A 242 3.59 18.96 -18.84
N GLU A 243 3.51 20.15 -18.26
CA GLU A 243 2.26 20.69 -17.72
C GLU A 243 1.14 20.72 -18.78
N MET A 244 1.44 21.15 -20.00
CA MET A 244 0.48 21.16 -21.11
C MET A 244 0.03 19.76 -21.51
N GLU A 245 0.95 18.81 -21.70
CA GLU A 245 0.66 17.41 -22.03
C GLU A 245 -0.30 16.79 -21.01
N TRP A 246 0.00 16.91 -19.73
CA TRP A 246 -0.84 16.35 -18.67
C TRP A 246 -2.17 17.10 -18.48
N THR A 247 -2.23 18.39 -18.82
CA THR A 247 -3.48 19.16 -18.83
C THR A 247 -4.39 18.71 -19.98
N GLU A 248 -3.84 18.42 -21.16
CA GLU A 248 -4.59 17.83 -22.27
C GLU A 248 -5.14 16.45 -21.89
N GLU A 249 -4.32 15.61 -21.25
CA GLU A 249 -4.79 14.32 -20.73
C GLU A 249 -5.91 14.48 -19.71
N GLN A 250 -5.86 15.50 -18.84
CA GLN A 250 -6.93 15.76 -17.87
C GLN A 250 -8.30 15.88 -18.57
N TYR A 251 -8.38 16.55 -19.71
CA TYR A 251 -9.64 16.70 -20.48
C TYR A 251 -10.12 15.43 -21.17
N ILE A 252 -9.26 14.44 -21.40
CA ILE A 252 -9.64 13.16 -22.04
C ILE A 252 -10.35 12.23 -21.05
N TRP A 253 -10.09 12.42 -19.74
CA TRP A 253 -10.58 11.56 -18.67
C TRP A 253 -11.77 12.15 -17.88
N PHE A 254 -12.29 13.30 -18.31
CA PHE A 254 -13.55 13.93 -17.85
C PHE A 254 -14.61 13.86 -18.94
#